data_AF-A0A087U4F0-F1
#
_entry.id   AF-A0A087U4F0-F1
#
_cell.length_a   1.000
_cell.length_b   1.000
_cell.length_c   1.000
_cell.angle_alpha   90.00
_cell.angle_beta   90.00
_cell.angle_gamma   90.00
#
_symmetry.space_group_name_H-M   'P 1'
#
loop_
_entity.id
_entity.type
_entity.pdbx_description
1 polymer ?
#
loop_
_entity_poly.entity_id
_entity_poly.type
_entity_poly.pdbx_seq_one_letter_code
_entity_poly.pdbx_strand_id
1 'polypeptide(L)'
;MKMVETSGIRQCLILLYKGLLFRKRHYIVTFFEIVVPVLLMSVPAIIQSESNARYPYRRSDYDEPSEYRANWIDPKFYPPFDPFEKGTYGRDVQFVFAPSNGITENLMNASIELWKEKTKYIPRNIGMKGVADEDEMEAYCRYIQRSDNYLTIIGTVFNNFVSKKELPASLDYKIRYGEQYQRSFYTTSKYRVNGPSYGTDYEQTFFLGWQTAVEETFIKQKMEGEKMEYKLLMQEFPYPRHRENKGAMSIYQAIPWFVGYSLLIFIIDIIRRIIEEKANGSKELLKMM
;
A
#
# COMPACT_ATOMS: atom_id res chain seq x y z
N MET A 1 -44.84 11.12 59.13
CA MET A 1 -43.59 11.19 58.34
C MET A 1 -43.84 10.47 57.03
N LYS A 2 -44.25 11.20 55.98
CA LYS A 2 -44.52 10.62 54.65
C LYS A 2 -43.33 10.93 53.75
N MET A 3 -42.55 9.91 53.41
CA MET A 3 -41.59 10.01 52.30
C MET A 3 -42.39 10.25 51.03
N VAL A 4 -42.19 11.43 50.43
CA VAL A 4 -42.76 11.77 49.13
C VAL A 4 -41.95 11.01 48.08
N GLU A 5 -42.57 10.03 47.42
CA GLU A 5 -42.06 9.46 46.16
C GLU A 5 -41.98 10.58 45.13
N THR A 6 -40.83 11.24 45.05
CA THR A 6 -40.56 12.18 43.96
C THR A 6 -40.30 11.37 42.70
N SER A 7 -41.18 11.52 41.70
CA SER A 7 -41.00 10.88 40.39
C SER A 7 -39.60 11.19 39.83
N GLY A 8 -38.89 10.18 39.34
CA GLY A 8 -37.51 10.33 38.85
C GLY A 8 -37.37 11.41 37.76
N ILE A 9 -38.44 11.70 37.02
CA ILE A 9 -38.51 12.79 36.04
C ILE A 9 -38.40 14.16 36.72
N ARG A 10 -39.08 14.36 37.86
CA ARG A 10 -39.04 15.64 38.60
C ARG A 10 -37.66 15.88 39.20
N GLN A 11 -37.00 14.82 39.69
CA GLN A 11 -35.61 14.90 40.15
C GLN A 11 -34.65 15.23 38.99
N CYS A 12 -34.82 14.60 37.83
CA CYS A 12 -34.05 14.89 36.62
C CYS A 12 -34.21 16.36 36.17
N LEU A 13 -35.44 16.87 36.14
CA LEU A 13 -35.72 18.27 35.79
C LEU A 13 -35.10 19.26 36.79
N ILE A 14 -35.12 18.94 38.09
CA ILE A 14 -34.48 19.79 39.12
C ILE A 14 -32.95 19.79 38.95
N LEU A 15 -32.35 18.65 38.65
CA LEU A 15 -30.91 18.55 38.37
C LEU A 15 -30.53 19.31 37.10
N LEU A 16 -31.32 19.19 36.02
CA LEU A 16 -31.14 19.97 34.79
C LEU A 16 -31.28 21.47 35.05
N TYR A 17 -32.29 21.88 35.82
CA TYR A 17 -32.51 23.28 36.18
C TYR A 17 -31.35 23.85 37.01
N LYS A 18 -30.84 23.08 37.97
CA LYS A 18 -29.66 23.45 38.76
C LYS A 18 -28.41 23.54 37.87
N GLY A 19 -28.22 22.60 36.95
CA GLY A 19 -27.14 22.63 35.95
C GLY A 19 -27.21 23.84 35.02
N LEU A 20 -28.42 24.22 34.58
CA LEU A 20 -28.67 25.42 33.78
C LEU A 20 -28.38 26.71 34.56
N LEU A 21 -28.75 26.76 35.84
CA LEU A 21 -28.44 27.89 36.72
C LEU A 21 -26.93 28.10 36.91
N PHE A 22 -26.15 27.02 37.04
CA PHE A 22 -24.69 27.11 37.10
C PHE A 22 -24.10 27.59 35.76
N ARG A 23 -24.60 27.09 34.62
CA ARG A 23 -24.17 27.57 33.30
C ARG A 23 -24.51 29.06 33.07
N LYS A 24 -25.66 29.53 33.57
CA LYS A 24 -26.03 30.95 33.53
C LYS A 24 -25.02 31.86 34.25
N ARG A 25 -24.33 31.37 35.28
CA ARG A 25 -23.30 32.13 36.01
C ARG A 25 -21.93 32.14 35.32
N HIS A 26 -21.65 31.13 34.50
CA HIS A 26 -20.40 31.02 33.73
C HIS A 26 -20.63 31.26 32.23
N TYR A 27 -21.34 32.35 31.91
CA TYR A 27 -21.76 32.68 30.54
C TYR A 27 -20.58 32.80 29.56
N ILE A 28 -19.41 33.24 30.02
CA ILE A 28 -18.19 33.34 29.20
C ILE A 28 -17.73 31.96 28.74
N VAL A 29 -17.69 30.98 29.65
CA VAL A 29 -17.25 29.60 29.34
C VAL A 29 -18.27 28.94 28.40
N THR A 30 -19.57 29.07 28.69
CA THR A 30 -20.63 28.52 27.82
C THR A 30 -20.64 29.18 26.43
N PHE A 31 -20.24 30.44 26.31
CA PHE A 31 -20.06 31.08 25.01
C PHE A 31 -18.92 30.43 24.22
N PHE A 32 -17.74 30.22 24.83
CA PHE A 32 -16.61 29.56 24.15
C PHE A 32 -16.89 28.06 23.87
N GLU A 33 -17.59 27.35 24.77
CA GLU A 33 -18.04 25.96 24.57
C GLU A 33 -18.88 25.83 23.29
N ILE A 34 -19.67 26.84 22.92
CA ILE A 34 -20.51 26.79 21.70
C ILE A 34 -19.75 27.35 20.49
N VAL A 35 -19.07 28.48 20.63
CA VAL A 35 -18.49 29.20 19.51
C VAL A 35 -17.26 28.48 18.93
N VAL A 36 -16.36 27.98 19.77
CA VAL A 36 -15.12 27.36 19.28
C VAL A 36 -15.40 26.09 18.45
N PRO A 37 -16.29 25.18 18.86
CA PRO A 37 -16.55 23.97 18.09
C PRO A 37 -17.27 24.27 16.78
N VAL A 38 -18.18 25.25 16.77
CA VAL A 38 -18.87 25.71 15.55
C VAL A 38 -17.87 26.32 14.57
N LEU A 39 -16.92 27.13 15.04
CA LEU A 39 -15.86 27.69 14.19
C LEU A 39 -14.94 26.60 13.64
N LEU A 40 -14.50 25.65 14.47
CA LEU A 40 -13.63 24.56 14.00
C LEU A 40 -14.33 23.64 13.01
N MET A 41 -15.63 23.39 13.18
CA MET A 41 -16.42 22.60 12.23
C MET A 41 -16.76 23.36 10.94
N SER A 42 -16.78 24.70 10.97
CA SER A 42 -17.00 25.49 9.76
C SER A 42 -15.74 25.63 8.90
N VAL A 43 -14.54 25.50 9.48
CA VAL A 43 -13.26 25.60 8.75
C VAL A 43 -13.20 24.66 7.54
N PRO A 44 -13.50 23.34 7.62
CA PRO A 44 -13.53 22.48 6.44
C PRO A 44 -14.52 22.93 5.36
N ALA A 45 -15.71 23.41 5.77
CA ALA A 45 -16.72 23.91 4.84
C ALA A 45 -16.26 25.20 4.14
N ILE A 46 -15.60 26.10 4.88
CA ILE A 46 -15.01 27.34 4.33
C ILE A 46 -13.88 27.00 3.37
N ILE A 47 -12.97 26.10 3.74
CA ILE A 47 -11.87 25.66 2.86
C ILE A 47 -12.44 25.06 1.58
N GLN A 48 -13.45 24.18 1.66
CA GLN A 48 -14.11 23.59 0.50
C GLN A 48 -14.81 24.64 -0.37
N SER A 49 -15.43 25.64 0.26
CA SER A 49 -16.09 26.76 -0.43
C SER A 49 -15.07 27.64 -1.15
N GLU A 50 -13.99 28.06 -0.48
CA GLU A 50 -12.92 28.89 -1.06
C GLU A 50 -12.12 28.14 -2.13
N SER A 51 -11.87 26.84 -1.96
CA SER A 51 -11.22 26.03 -3.00
C SER A 51 -12.06 25.93 -4.26
N ASN A 52 -13.39 25.92 -4.10
CA ASN A 52 -14.32 25.93 -5.23
C ASN A 52 -14.54 27.34 -5.80
N ALA A 53 -14.42 28.39 -4.98
CA ALA A 53 -14.75 29.77 -5.35
C ALA A 53 -13.56 30.61 -5.85
N ARG A 54 -12.30 30.27 -5.53
CA ARG A 54 -11.09 31.03 -5.94
C ARG A 54 -10.55 30.68 -7.33
N TYR A 55 -11.17 29.74 -8.04
CA TYR A 55 -10.94 29.55 -9.47
C TYR A 55 -12.20 29.83 -10.31
N PRO A 56 -12.80 31.04 -10.24
CA PRO A 56 -13.61 31.49 -11.34
C PRO A 56 -12.63 32.02 -12.38
N TYR A 57 -12.30 31.18 -13.37
CA TYR A 57 -12.19 31.66 -14.74
C TYR A 57 -11.30 32.91 -14.94
N ARG A 58 -9.99 32.84 -14.64
CA ARG A 58 -9.05 33.80 -15.25
C ARG A 58 -8.76 33.30 -16.67
N ARG A 59 -9.69 33.65 -17.56
CA ARG A 59 -9.59 33.54 -19.02
C ARG A 59 -8.26 34.18 -19.45
N SER A 60 -7.26 33.35 -19.70
CA SER A 60 -6.13 33.70 -20.54
C SER A 60 -6.56 33.31 -21.94
N ASP A 61 -6.73 34.29 -22.83
CA ASP A 61 -7.19 34.12 -24.23
C ASP A 61 -6.21 33.31 -25.12
N TYR A 62 -5.34 32.49 -24.52
CA TYR A 62 -4.64 31.40 -25.15
C TYR A 62 -5.42 30.11 -24.86
N ASP A 63 -6.58 29.98 -25.51
CA ASP A 63 -7.44 28.80 -25.47
C ASP A 63 -6.73 27.61 -26.15
N GLU A 64 -5.82 26.94 -25.43
CA GLU A 64 -5.88 25.48 -25.42
C GLU A 64 -7.11 25.11 -24.58
N PRO A 65 -7.95 24.15 -25.03
CA PRO A 65 -9.19 23.81 -24.35
C PRO A 65 -8.89 23.18 -22.99
N SER A 66 -8.75 24.04 -21.97
CA SER A 66 -8.39 23.64 -20.61
C SER A 66 -9.49 22.75 -20.01
N GLU A 67 -9.09 21.53 -19.72
CA GLU A 67 -9.84 20.39 -19.24
C GLU A 67 -10.35 20.54 -17.80
N TYR A 68 -11.03 21.63 -17.45
CA TYR A 68 -11.69 21.77 -16.15
C TYR A 68 -13.00 20.96 -16.04
N ARG A 69 -13.05 19.80 -16.69
CA ARG A 69 -14.02 18.72 -16.42
C ARG A 69 -13.42 17.81 -15.36
N ALA A 70 -13.45 18.18 -14.09
CA ALA A 70 -13.23 17.27 -12.96
C ALA A 70 -12.14 16.19 -13.23
N ASN A 71 -10.94 16.57 -13.70
CA ASN A 71 -9.85 15.71 -14.21
C ASN A 71 -10.26 14.27 -14.54
N TRP A 72 -11.27 14.13 -15.41
CA TRP A 72 -11.69 12.83 -15.89
C TRP A 72 -10.64 12.37 -16.88
N ILE A 73 -9.73 11.52 -16.43
CA ILE A 73 -8.76 10.86 -17.28
C ILE A 73 -9.51 9.85 -18.12
N ASP A 74 -9.33 9.97 -19.43
CA ASP A 74 -9.86 9.05 -20.42
C ASP A 74 -9.39 7.61 -20.18
N PRO A 75 -10.14 6.61 -20.69
CA PRO A 75 -9.76 5.22 -20.50
C PRO A 75 -8.34 4.98 -21.00
N LYS A 76 -7.52 4.36 -20.15
CA LYS A 76 -6.12 4.09 -20.45
C LYS A 76 -5.98 2.66 -20.91
N PHE A 77 -5.52 2.51 -22.15
CA PHE A 77 -5.16 1.23 -22.74
C PHE A 77 -3.65 1.07 -22.69
N TYR A 78 -3.21 -0.17 -22.53
CA TYR A 78 -1.81 -0.54 -22.44
C TYR A 78 -1.49 -1.50 -23.59
N PRO A 79 -0.40 -1.33 -24.34
CA PRO A 79 0.01 -2.33 -25.31
C PRO A 79 0.53 -3.58 -24.58
N PRO A 80 0.45 -4.77 -25.21
CA PRO A 80 1.10 -5.95 -24.70
C PRO A 80 2.62 -5.76 -24.75
N PHE A 81 3.33 -6.31 -23.77
CA PHE A 81 4.78 -6.23 -23.68
C PHE A 81 5.41 -7.61 -23.48
N ASP A 82 6.69 -7.70 -23.84
CA ASP A 82 7.47 -8.92 -23.67
C ASP A 82 8.06 -8.98 -22.24
N PRO A 83 7.97 -10.10 -21.50
CA PRO A 83 8.60 -10.25 -20.18
C PRO A 83 10.09 -9.88 -20.12
N PHE A 84 10.82 -10.02 -21.24
CA PHE A 84 12.24 -9.70 -21.36
C PHE A 84 12.52 -8.23 -21.71
N GLU A 85 11.48 -7.44 -22.01
CA GLU A 85 11.63 -6.04 -22.42
C GLU A 85 11.99 -5.11 -21.27
N LYS A 86 11.69 -5.50 -20.03
CA LYS A 86 11.80 -4.67 -18.84
C LYS A 86 12.85 -5.25 -17.89
N GLY A 87 13.57 -4.37 -17.20
CA GLY A 87 14.66 -4.78 -16.31
C GLY A 87 15.38 -3.59 -15.68
N THR A 88 16.28 -3.87 -14.76
CA THR A 88 17.05 -2.86 -14.03
C THR A 88 18.39 -2.59 -14.73
N TYR A 89 18.57 -1.39 -15.28
CA TYR A 89 19.77 -1.03 -16.02
C TYR A 89 21.04 -1.03 -15.14
N GLY A 90 22.12 -1.64 -15.64
CA GLY A 90 23.49 -1.41 -15.15
C GLY A 90 23.85 -2.01 -13.79
N ARG A 91 23.07 -2.97 -13.28
CA ARG A 91 23.39 -3.69 -12.03
C ARG A 91 23.98 -5.07 -12.28
N ASP A 92 24.85 -5.49 -11.39
CA ASP A 92 25.34 -6.87 -11.35
C ASP A 92 24.23 -7.79 -10.87
N VAL A 93 24.16 -8.99 -11.46
CA VAL A 93 23.15 -9.99 -11.14
C VAL A 93 23.82 -11.29 -10.76
N GLN A 94 23.44 -11.84 -9.61
CA GLN A 94 23.85 -13.16 -9.15
C GLN A 94 22.65 -14.10 -9.15
N PHE A 95 22.69 -15.11 -10.01
CA PHE A 95 21.74 -16.21 -10.00
C PHE A 95 22.24 -17.27 -9.01
N VAL A 96 21.41 -17.59 -8.02
CA VAL A 96 21.71 -18.64 -7.04
C VAL A 96 20.62 -19.70 -7.14
N PHE A 97 20.95 -20.98 -7.04
CA PHE A 97 19.95 -22.04 -7.13
C PHE A 97 20.24 -23.22 -6.22
N ALA A 98 19.16 -23.90 -5.81
CA ALA A 98 19.18 -25.08 -4.96
C ALA A 98 18.13 -26.10 -5.43
N PRO A 99 18.40 -27.41 -5.36
CA PRO A 99 19.68 -28.03 -5.04
C PRO A 99 20.65 -27.98 -6.24
N SER A 100 21.96 -27.97 -5.99
CA SER A 100 22.98 -28.09 -7.04
C SER A 100 23.17 -29.55 -7.43
N ASN A 101 22.72 -29.89 -8.64
CA ASN A 101 22.99 -31.16 -9.28
C ASN A 101 23.24 -30.94 -10.79
N GLY A 102 23.80 -31.92 -11.49
CA GLY A 102 24.14 -31.75 -12.91
C GLY A 102 22.96 -31.36 -13.82
N ILE A 103 21.72 -31.71 -13.45
CA ILE A 103 20.52 -31.36 -14.23
C ILE A 103 20.13 -29.90 -14.02
N THR A 104 20.01 -29.49 -12.74
CA THR A 104 19.71 -28.10 -12.36
C THR A 104 20.81 -27.16 -12.84
N GLU A 105 22.08 -27.56 -12.78
CA GLU A 105 23.19 -26.81 -13.36
C GLU A 105 23.03 -26.61 -14.87
N ASN A 106 22.71 -27.67 -15.61
CA ASN A 106 22.46 -27.59 -17.05
C ASN A 106 21.23 -26.72 -17.37
N LEU A 107 20.14 -26.87 -16.62
CA LEU A 107 18.93 -26.08 -16.76
C LEU A 107 19.19 -24.59 -16.47
N MET A 108 19.92 -24.29 -15.40
CA MET A 108 20.24 -22.93 -15.00
C MET A 108 21.18 -22.25 -15.98
N ASN A 109 22.22 -22.95 -16.45
CA ASN A 109 23.11 -22.44 -17.50
C ASN A 109 22.32 -22.11 -18.78
N ALA A 110 21.48 -23.04 -19.25
CA ALA A 110 20.66 -22.80 -20.44
C ALA A 110 19.64 -21.66 -20.25
N SER A 111 19.10 -21.52 -19.03
CA SER A 111 18.17 -20.43 -18.68
C SER A 111 18.87 -19.08 -18.65
N ILE A 112 20.10 -19.01 -18.14
CA ILE A 112 20.92 -17.79 -18.15
C ILE A 112 21.27 -17.40 -19.59
N GLU A 113 21.63 -18.36 -20.45
CA GLU A 113 21.92 -18.07 -21.86
C GLU A 113 20.68 -17.57 -22.61
N LEU A 114 19.52 -18.22 -22.42
CA LEU A 114 18.25 -17.75 -23.01
C LEU A 114 17.89 -16.34 -22.50
N TRP A 115 18.10 -16.09 -21.21
CA TRP A 115 17.83 -14.80 -20.61
C TRP A 115 18.75 -13.70 -21.18
N LYS A 116 20.05 -13.98 -21.34
CA LYS A 116 21.02 -13.07 -21.97
C LYS A 116 20.67 -12.77 -23.43
N GLU A 117 20.21 -13.77 -24.18
CA GLU A 117 19.84 -13.61 -25.58
C GLU A 117 18.63 -12.69 -25.75
N LYS A 118 17.61 -12.86 -24.90
CA LYS A 118 16.33 -12.17 -25.04
C LYS A 118 16.24 -10.84 -24.29
N THR A 119 17.01 -10.67 -23.22
CA THR A 119 16.96 -9.44 -22.41
C THR A 119 17.45 -8.24 -23.22
N LYS A 120 16.69 -7.14 -23.18
CA LYS A 120 17.16 -5.85 -23.71
C LYS A 120 18.19 -5.18 -22.81
N TYR A 121 18.35 -5.66 -21.58
CA TYR A 121 19.23 -5.10 -20.57
C TYR A 121 20.31 -6.10 -20.19
N ILE A 122 21.55 -5.78 -20.52
CA ILE A 122 22.71 -6.63 -20.21
C ILE A 122 23.33 -6.12 -18.90
N PRO A 123 23.29 -6.90 -17.81
CA PRO A 123 24.05 -6.64 -16.58
C PRO A 123 25.53 -6.45 -16.88
N ARG A 124 26.25 -5.72 -16.03
CA ARG A 124 27.72 -5.61 -16.17
C ARG A 124 28.38 -6.95 -15.86
N ASN A 125 28.02 -7.58 -14.74
CA ASN A 125 28.46 -8.92 -14.38
C ASN A 125 27.26 -9.83 -14.12
N ILE A 126 27.37 -11.07 -14.61
CA ILE A 126 26.41 -12.15 -14.37
C ILE A 126 27.16 -13.27 -13.66
N GLY A 127 26.81 -13.51 -12.40
CA GLY A 127 27.32 -14.64 -11.63
C GLY A 127 26.29 -15.75 -11.49
N MET A 128 26.77 -16.99 -11.38
CA MET A 128 25.96 -18.16 -11.09
C MET A 128 26.56 -18.93 -9.91
N LYS A 129 25.72 -19.37 -8.96
CA LYS A 129 26.15 -20.22 -7.85
C LYS A 129 25.09 -21.28 -7.51
N GLY A 130 25.48 -22.55 -7.60
CA GLY A 130 24.70 -23.65 -7.04
C GLY A 130 25.06 -23.88 -5.57
N VAL A 131 24.06 -24.23 -4.77
CA VAL A 131 24.17 -24.61 -3.35
C VAL A 131 23.37 -25.89 -3.07
N ALA A 132 23.64 -26.58 -1.97
CA ALA A 132 23.05 -27.89 -1.71
C ALA A 132 21.56 -27.80 -1.35
N ASP A 133 21.18 -26.82 -0.52
CA ASP A 133 19.83 -26.65 -0.01
C ASP A 133 19.39 -25.18 0.06
N GLU A 134 18.13 -24.97 0.43
CA GLU A 134 17.53 -23.64 0.52
C GLU A 134 18.09 -22.79 1.67
N ASP A 135 18.48 -23.41 2.78
CA ASP A 135 19.00 -22.71 3.96
C ASP A 135 20.42 -22.17 3.69
N GLU A 136 21.26 -22.96 3.02
CA GLU A 136 22.57 -22.56 2.51
C GLU A 136 22.43 -21.43 1.49
N MET A 137 21.44 -21.51 0.60
CA MET A 137 21.12 -20.44 -0.35
C MET A 137 20.84 -19.13 0.38
N GLU A 138 19.99 -19.18 1.41
CA GLU A 138 19.63 -18.00 2.18
C GLU A 138 20.83 -17.41 2.94
N ALA A 139 21.65 -18.27 3.57
CA ALA A 139 22.86 -17.85 4.25
C ALA A 139 23.86 -17.18 3.29
N TYR A 140 24.07 -17.77 2.12
CA TYR A 140 24.94 -17.22 1.07
C TYR A 140 24.43 -15.87 0.56
N CYS A 141 23.14 -15.78 0.20
CA CYS A 141 22.54 -14.54 -0.28
C CYS A 141 22.67 -13.41 0.75
N ARG A 142 22.42 -13.69 2.03
CA ARG A 142 22.60 -12.73 3.13
C ARG A 142 24.06 -12.31 3.30
N TYR A 143 25.01 -13.24 3.11
CA TYR A 143 26.44 -12.95 3.19
C TYR A 143 26.88 -12.01 2.07
N ILE A 144 26.52 -12.30 0.82
CA ILE A 144 26.98 -11.48 -0.31
C ILE A 144 26.28 -10.10 -0.35
N GLN A 145 25.02 -10.01 0.08
CA GLN A 145 24.33 -8.73 0.21
C GLN A 145 25.03 -7.81 1.22
N ARG A 146 25.62 -8.35 2.29
CA ARG A 146 26.38 -7.53 3.26
C ARG A 146 27.63 -6.92 2.63
N SER A 147 28.28 -7.63 1.70
CA SER A 147 29.46 -7.12 1.00
C SER A 147 29.13 -6.17 -0.14
N ASP A 148 28.07 -6.46 -0.88
CA ASP A 148 27.60 -5.62 -1.98
C ASP A 148 26.07 -5.45 -1.89
N ASN A 149 25.67 -4.31 -1.33
CA ASN A 149 24.26 -3.97 -1.21
C ASN A 149 23.61 -3.67 -2.57
N TYR A 150 24.37 -3.40 -3.63
CA TYR A 150 23.85 -3.07 -4.96
C TYR A 150 23.62 -4.30 -5.85
N LEU A 151 24.16 -5.46 -5.45
CA LEU A 151 24.02 -6.73 -6.17
C LEU A 151 22.56 -7.20 -6.17
N THR A 152 22.02 -7.46 -7.36
CA THR A 152 20.70 -8.08 -7.49
C THR A 152 20.86 -9.59 -7.42
N ILE A 153 20.17 -10.23 -6.48
CA ILE A 153 20.26 -11.67 -6.27
C ILE A 153 18.93 -12.32 -6.62
N ILE A 154 18.97 -13.34 -7.45
CA ILE A 154 17.79 -14.11 -7.85
C ILE A 154 18.04 -15.56 -7.46
N GLY A 155 17.41 -15.98 -6.35
CA GLY A 155 17.47 -17.33 -5.82
C GLY A 155 16.38 -18.21 -6.42
N THR A 156 16.71 -19.37 -6.99
CA THR A 156 15.76 -20.33 -7.56
C THR A 156 15.82 -21.64 -6.81
N VAL A 157 14.76 -22.00 -6.10
CA VAL A 157 14.67 -23.24 -5.32
C VAL A 157 13.78 -24.22 -6.06
N PHE A 158 14.33 -25.35 -6.45
CA PHE A 158 13.63 -26.42 -7.15
C PHE A 158 13.20 -27.50 -6.16
N ASN A 159 11.89 -27.64 -5.93
CA ASN A 159 11.36 -28.56 -4.92
C ASN A 159 11.41 -30.02 -5.39
N ASN A 160 11.31 -30.27 -6.70
CA ASN A 160 11.11 -31.60 -7.27
C ASN A 160 12.34 -32.21 -7.97
N PHE A 161 13.54 -31.62 -7.75
CA PHE A 161 14.81 -32.04 -8.36
C PHE A 161 15.79 -32.73 -7.39
N VAL A 162 15.44 -32.88 -6.10
CA VAL A 162 16.35 -33.35 -5.04
C VAL A 162 16.91 -34.76 -5.26
N SER A 163 16.22 -35.64 -6.00
CA SER A 163 16.61 -37.06 -6.11
C SER A 163 16.52 -37.65 -7.52
N LYS A 164 16.40 -36.81 -8.55
CA LYS A 164 16.14 -37.28 -9.92
C LYS A 164 17.39 -37.19 -10.80
N LYS A 165 17.61 -38.25 -11.59
CA LYS A 165 18.62 -38.31 -12.67
C LYS A 165 18.08 -37.77 -14.01
N GLU A 166 16.79 -37.47 -14.07
CA GLU A 166 16.10 -36.98 -15.26
C GLU A 166 15.23 -35.77 -14.93
N LEU A 167 14.89 -34.97 -15.94
CA LEU A 167 14.02 -33.80 -15.81
C LEU A 167 12.63 -34.25 -15.32
N PRO A 168 12.07 -33.66 -14.24
CA PRO A 168 10.76 -34.05 -13.73
C PRO A 168 9.64 -33.79 -14.75
N ALA A 169 8.49 -34.44 -14.58
CA ALA A 169 7.34 -34.27 -15.48
C ALA A 169 6.73 -32.86 -15.40
N SER A 170 6.72 -32.26 -14.22
CA SER A 170 6.28 -30.89 -13.97
C SER A 170 7.43 -30.06 -13.40
N LEU A 171 7.35 -28.73 -13.53
CA LEU A 171 8.29 -27.81 -12.92
C LEU A 171 7.66 -27.27 -11.62
N ASP A 172 8.29 -27.53 -10.47
CA ASP A 172 7.88 -27.00 -9.17
C ASP A 172 9.07 -26.29 -8.53
N TYR A 173 8.94 -24.97 -8.42
CA TYR A 173 10.02 -24.11 -8.00
C TYR A 173 9.51 -22.82 -7.36
N LYS A 174 10.43 -22.13 -6.70
CA LYS A 174 10.19 -20.86 -6.02
C LYS A 174 11.32 -19.91 -6.37
N ILE A 175 10.97 -18.69 -6.76
CA ILE A 175 11.93 -17.60 -6.95
C ILE A 175 11.94 -16.72 -5.71
N ARG A 176 13.12 -16.50 -5.15
CA ARG A 176 13.39 -15.51 -4.10
C ARG A 176 14.15 -14.35 -4.73
N TYR A 177 13.55 -13.17 -4.74
CA TYR A 177 14.13 -11.97 -5.34
C TYR A 177 14.68 -11.03 -4.27
N GLY A 178 15.97 -10.71 -4.34
CA GLY A 178 16.65 -9.81 -3.42
C GLY A 178 17.26 -8.62 -4.16
N GLU A 179 16.78 -7.41 -3.88
CA GLU A 179 17.30 -6.17 -4.45
C GLU A 179 17.46 -5.10 -3.35
N GLN A 180 18.52 -4.28 -3.47
CA GLN A 180 18.91 -3.19 -2.57
C GLN A 180 17.76 -2.33 -2.04
N TYR A 181 16.86 -1.92 -2.93
CA TYR A 181 15.81 -0.96 -2.60
C TYR A 181 14.56 -1.61 -2.00
N GLN A 182 14.63 -2.91 -1.67
CA GLN A 182 13.48 -3.68 -1.17
C GLN A 182 12.24 -3.38 -2.00
N ARG A 183 12.36 -3.46 -3.34
CA ARG A 183 11.19 -3.49 -4.22
C ARG A 183 10.40 -4.75 -3.87
N SER A 184 9.60 -4.65 -2.82
CA SER A 184 8.72 -5.71 -2.35
C SER A 184 7.46 -5.62 -3.19
N PHE A 185 7.39 -6.46 -4.21
CA PHE A 185 6.16 -6.67 -4.94
C PHE A 185 5.44 -7.90 -4.37
N TYR A 186 4.15 -7.74 -4.08
CA TYR A 186 3.32 -8.84 -3.63
C TYR A 186 2.83 -9.63 -4.85
N THR A 187 3.43 -10.78 -5.12
CA THR A 187 2.97 -11.70 -6.17
C THR A 187 1.62 -12.35 -5.84
N THR A 188 1.26 -12.39 -4.56
CA THR A 188 -0.02 -12.93 -4.07
C THR A 188 -1.19 -11.96 -4.18
N SER A 189 -0.91 -10.67 -4.36
CA SER A 189 -1.94 -9.64 -4.50
C SER A 189 -2.52 -9.65 -5.91
N LYS A 190 -3.55 -10.48 -6.12
CA LYS A 190 -4.29 -10.57 -7.38
C LYS A 190 -5.01 -9.26 -7.78
N TYR A 191 -5.23 -8.38 -6.81
CA TYR A 191 -5.92 -7.09 -7.01
C TYR A 191 -5.13 -5.99 -6.30
N ARG A 192 -4.52 -5.08 -7.07
CA ARG A 192 -4.04 -3.82 -6.52
C ARG A 192 -5.23 -2.89 -6.35
N VAL A 193 -5.38 -2.38 -5.14
CA VAL A 193 -6.45 -1.44 -4.80
C VAL A 193 -5.93 -0.04 -5.12
N ASN A 194 -6.58 0.61 -6.10
CA ASN A 194 -6.55 2.04 -6.43
C ASN A 194 -5.72 2.48 -7.65
N GLY A 195 -6.44 2.94 -8.67
CA GLY A 195 -5.96 3.91 -9.68
C GLY A 195 -5.18 3.31 -10.83
N PRO A 196 -5.09 4.01 -11.98
CA PRO A 196 -4.13 3.62 -13.00
C PRO A 196 -2.72 3.71 -12.40
N SER A 197 -2.02 2.58 -12.39
CA SER A 197 -0.63 2.52 -11.95
C SER A 197 0.26 3.01 -13.10
N TYR A 198 1.36 3.70 -12.77
CA TYR A 198 2.41 4.07 -13.74
C TYR A 198 3.37 2.89 -14.00
N GLY A 199 2.83 1.66 -14.03
CA GLY A 199 3.58 0.42 -14.02
C GLY A 199 3.71 -0.17 -12.62
N THR A 200 4.34 -1.33 -12.52
CA THR A 200 4.57 -2.03 -11.24
C THR A 200 6.07 -2.27 -11.05
N ASP A 201 6.56 -2.21 -9.81
CA ASP A 201 7.95 -2.62 -9.54
C ASP A 201 8.21 -4.06 -10.01
N TYR A 202 7.18 -4.89 -10.05
CA TYR A 202 7.22 -6.24 -10.59
C TYR A 202 7.65 -6.26 -12.08
N GLU A 203 7.00 -5.44 -12.90
CA GLU A 203 7.35 -5.27 -14.32
C GLU A 203 8.77 -4.72 -14.49
N GLN A 204 9.21 -3.80 -13.64
CA GLN A 204 10.51 -3.12 -13.78
C GLN A 204 11.71 -3.93 -13.26
N THR A 205 11.50 -5.16 -12.79
CA THR A 205 12.55 -6.03 -12.27
C THR A 205 12.91 -7.12 -13.25
N PHE A 206 14.04 -7.79 -13.03
CA PHE A 206 14.41 -8.98 -13.78
C PHE A 206 13.57 -10.22 -13.46
N PHE A 207 12.61 -10.13 -12.53
CA PHE A 207 11.83 -11.27 -12.07
C PHE A 207 11.05 -11.92 -13.21
N LEU A 208 10.29 -11.14 -14.00
CA LEU A 208 9.46 -11.67 -15.08
C LEU A 208 10.29 -12.33 -16.17
N GLY A 209 11.32 -11.64 -16.68
CA GLY A 209 12.22 -12.21 -17.67
C GLY A 209 12.93 -13.46 -17.15
N TRP A 210 13.35 -13.49 -15.88
CA TRP A 210 13.96 -14.68 -15.30
C TRP A 210 12.96 -15.84 -15.16
N GLN A 211 11.75 -15.57 -14.68
CA GLN A 211 10.70 -16.58 -14.55
C GLN A 211 10.41 -17.22 -15.91
N THR A 212 10.21 -16.39 -16.94
CA THR A 212 9.98 -16.85 -18.31
C THR A 212 11.17 -17.63 -18.86
N ALA A 213 12.42 -17.22 -18.57
CA ALA A 213 13.60 -17.94 -19.01
C ALA A 213 13.68 -19.37 -18.44
N VAL A 214 13.43 -19.52 -17.14
CA VAL A 214 13.45 -20.84 -16.48
C VAL A 214 12.34 -21.75 -17.03
N GLU A 215 11.12 -21.23 -17.16
CA GLU A 215 9.97 -21.98 -17.69
C GLU A 215 10.16 -22.38 -19.16
N GLU A 216 10.55 -21.42 -20.03
CA GLU A 216 10.80 -21.71 -21.44
C GLU A 216 11.92 -22.72 -21.62
N THR A 217 13.01 -22.62 -20.84
CA THR A 217 14.13 -23.57 -20.93
C THR A 217 13.71 -24.97 -20.52
N PHE A 218 12.93 -25.08 -19.43
CA PHE A 218 12.39 -26.37 -18.99
C PHE A 218 11.51 -27.00 -20.08
N ILE A 219 10.60 -26.22 -20.68
CA ILE A 219 9.74 -26.71 -21.76
C ILE A 219 10.57 -27.10 -22.99
N LYS A 220 11.53 -26.29 -23.41
CA LYS A 220 12.42 -26.59 -24.55
C LYS A 220 13.20 -27.88 -24.34
N GLN A 221 13.72 -28.11 -23.14
CA GLN A 221 14.42 -29.36 -22.81
C GLN A 221 13.49 -30.58 -22.84
N LYS A 222 12.21 -30.41 -22.46
CA LYS A 222 11.20 -31.47 -22.57
C LYS A 222 10.74 -31.76 -23.99
N MET A 223 10.81 -30.77 -24.88
CA MET A 223 10.41 -30.90 -26.27
C MET A 223 11.48 -31.54 -27.17
N GLU A 224 12.64 -31.95 -26.62
CA GLU A 224 13.71 -32.68 -27.32
C GLU A 224 14.15 -32.07 -28.67
N GLY A 225 14.07 -30.75 -28.81
CA GLY A 225 14.47 -30.03 -30.01
C GLY A 225 13.34 -29.69 -30.99
N GLU A 226 12.09 -30.00 -30.65
CA GLU A 226 10.94 -29.41 -31.36
C GLU A 226 10.90 -27.89 -31.18
N LYS A 227 10.49 -27.19 -32.24
CA LYS A 227 10.45 -25.73 -32.25
C LYS A 227 9.28 -25.24 -31.40
N MET A 228 9.59 -24.41 -30.41
CA MET A 228 8.58 -23.75 -29.59
C MET A 228 7.91 -22.63 -30.40
N GLU A 229 6.67 -22.86 -30.85
CA GLU A 229 5.89 -21.91 -31.67
C GLU A 229 4.85 -21.12 -30.86
N TYR A 230 5.21 -20.62 -29.68
CA TYR A 230 4.36 -19.68 -28.95
C TYR A 230 5.12 -18.42 -28.59
N LYS A 231 4.37 -17.31 -28.47
CA LYS A 231 4.87 -16.03 -27.98
C LYS A 231 4.15 -15.68 -26.69
N LEU A 232 4.87 -15.62 -25.58
CA LEU A 232 4.33 -15.15 -24.31
C LEU A 232 4.36 -13.62 -24.29
N LEU A 233 3.20 -13.01 -24.06
CA LEU A 233 3.05 -11.57 -23.91
C LEU A 233 2.30 -11.27 -22.61
N MET A 234 2.73 -10.22 -21.93
CA MET A 234 2.08 -9.70 -20.74
C MET A 234 1.20 -8.51 -21.13
N GLN A 235 0.03 -8.40 -20.49
CA GLN A 235 -0.95 -7.37 -20.79
C GLN A 235 -1.54 -6.80 -19.50
N GLU A 236 -1.43 -5.50 -19.33
CA GLU A 236 -2.14 -4.81 -18.24
C GLU A 236 -3.62 -4.67 -18.60
N PHE A 237 -4.49 -4.82 -17.60
CA PHE A 237 -5.91 -4.55 -17.79
C PHE A 237 -6.14 -3.07 -18.11
N PRO A 238 -7.05 -2.75 -19.05
CA PRO A 238 -7.38 -1.37 -19.34
C PRO A 238 -8.00 -0.72 -18.11
N TYR A 239 -7.69 0.55 -17.91
CA TYR A 239 -8.25 1.32 -16.81
C TYR A 239 -9.40 2.17 -17.34
N PRO A 240 -10.62 2.06 -16.79
CA PRO A 240 -11.77 2.83 -17.28
C PRO A 240 -11.56 4.32 -17.03
N ARG A 241 -12.41 5.13 -17.67
CA ARG A 241 -12.46 6.57 -17.41
C ARG A 241 -12.67 6.80 -15.91
N HIS A 242 -11.82 7.61 -15.31
CA HIS A 242 -11.85 7.84 -13.87
C HIS A 242 -11.43 9.26 -13.55
N ARG A 243 -11.77 9.70 -12.35
CA ARG A 243 -11.40 11.02 -11.84
C ARG A 243 -10.10 10.92 -11.06
N GLU A 244 -9.08 11.66 -11.48
CA GLU A 244 -7.83 11.75 -10.72
C GLU A 244 -7.98 12.75 -9.58
N ASN A 245 -7.81 12.24 -8.35
CA ASN A 245 -7.82 13.04 -7.12
C ASN A 245 -6.42 13.09 -6.46
N LYS A 246 -5.35 12.96 -7.24
CA LYS A 246 -3.97 13.03 -6.71
C LYS A 246 -3.63 14.50 -6.41
N GLY A 247 -3.32 14.83 -5.17
CA GLY A 247 -2.80 16.14 -4.77
C GLY A 247 -3.76 17.03 -3.96
N ALA A 248 -5.05 16.73 -3.93
CA ALA A 248 -5.89 17.26 -2.88
C ALA A 248 -5.60 16.44 -1.62
N MET A 249 -4.97 17.04 -0.60
CA MET A 249 -5.13 16.54 0.76
C MET A 249 -6.64 16.43 0.93
N SER A 250 -7.15 15.19 0.90
CA SER A 250 -8.58 14.95 0.82
C SER A 250 -9.14 15.58 2.07
N ILE A 251 -9.88 16.69 1.95
CA ILE A 251 -10.38 17.41 3.12
C ILE A 251 -11.19 16.48 4.02
N TYR A 252 -11.78 15.44 3.41
CA TYR A 252 -12.44 14.32 4.05
C TYR A 252 -11.55 13.55 5.05
N GLN A 253 -10.25 13.41 4.79
CA GLN A 253 -9.28 12.84 5.73
C GLN A 253 -9.00 13.75 6.93
N ALA A 254 -9.17 15.07 6.76
CA ALA A 254 -8.98 16.05 7.83
C ALA A 254 -10.27 16.26 8.67
N ILE A 255 -11.46 15.95 8.14
CA ILE A 255 -12.75 16.09 8.86
C ILE A 255 -12.71 15.45 10.28
N PRO A 256 -12.24 14.20 10.47
CA PRO A 256 -12.18 13.60 11.79
C PRO A 256 -11.32 14.39 12.79
N TRP A 257 -10.26 15.05 12.31
CA TRP A 257 -9.38 15.87 13.13
C TRP A 257 -10.10 17.12 13.60
N PHE A 258 -10.77 17.84 12.69
CA PHE A 258 -11.55 19.03 13.04
C PHE A 258 -12.71 18.71 13.99
N VAL A 259 -13.39 17.57 13.79
CA VAL A 259 -14.45 17.09 14.69
C VAL A 259 -13.88 16.66 16.05
N GLY A 260 -12.75 15.95 16.06
CA GLY A 260 -12.12 15.52 17.31
C GLY A 260 -11.64 16.70 18.16
N TYR A 261 -10.97 17.68 17.53
CA TYR A 261 -10.48 18.88 18.23
C TYR A 261 -11.61 19.81 18.65
N SER A 262 -12.70 19.92 17.87
CA SER A 262 -13.86 20.73 18.25
C SER A 262 -14.54 20.21 19.52
N LEU A 263 -14.55 18.89 19.73
CA LEU A 263 -15.14 18.28 20.92
C LEU A 263 -14.20 18.24 22.13
N LEU A 264 -12.91 18.51 21.95
CA LEU A 264 -11.91 18.38 23.01
C LEU A 264 -12.20 19.34 24.19
N ILE A 265 -12.65 20.56 23.90
CA ILE A 265 -13.03 21.55 24.92
C ILE A 265 -14.23 21.03 25.74
N PHE A 266 -15.26 20.49 25.08
CA PHE A 266 -16.39 19.88 25.76
C PHE A 266 -15.97 18.72 26.66
N ILE A 267 -15.05 17.87 26.18
CA ILE A 267 -14.54 16.73 26.95
C ILE A 267 -13.81 17.21 28.19
N ILE A 268 -12.92 18.21 28.07
CA ILE A 268 -12.19 18.78 29.21
C ILE A 268 -13.16 19.37 30.24
N ASP A 269 -14.15 20.14 29.80
CA ASP A 269 -15.10 20.79 30.70
C ASP A 269 -16.01 19.78 31.42
N ILE A 270 -16.45 18.73 30.72
CA ILE A 270 -17.22 17.63 31.32
C ILE A 270 -16.35 16.90 32.36
N ILE A 271 -15.12 16.54 32.01
CA ILE A 271 -14.19 15.85 32.92
C ILE A 271 -13.92 16.69 34.17
N ARG A 272 -13.62 17.98 34.01
CA ARG A 272 -13.40 18.91 35.13
C ARG A 272 -14.60 18.92 36.08
N ARG A 273 -15.82 19.04 35.54
CA ARG A 273 -17.05 19.04 36.36
C ARG A 273 -17.27 17.70 37.08
N ILE A 274 -17.01 16.58 36.42
CA ILE A 274 -17.09 15.25 37.05
C ILE A 274 -16.08 15.14 38.21
N ILE A 275 -14.87 15.67 38.04
CA ILE A 275 -13.85 15.69 39.09
C ILE A 275 -14.29 16.58 40.25
N GLU A 276 -14.81 17.79 39.98
CA GLU A 276 -15.33 18.69 41.01
C GLU A 276 -16.52 18.06 41.77
N GLU A 277 -17.44 17.40 41.08
CA GLU A 277 -18.58 16.69 41.69
C GLU A 277 -18.12 15.52 42.59
N LYS A 278 -17.10 14.79 42.13
CA LYS A 278 -16.49 13.68 42.89
C LYS A 278 -15.71 14.21 44.10
N ALA A 279 -14.95 15.29 43.95
CA ALA A 279 -14.20 15.92 45.03
C ALA A 279 -15.13 16.50 46.11
N ASN A 280 -16.27 17.07 45.71
CA ASN A 280 -17.28 17.59 46.62
C ASN A 280 -18.15 16.51 47.28
N GLY A 281 -17.88 15.21 47.04
CA GLY A 281 -18.65 14.09 47.59
C GLY A 281 -20.12 14.09 47.19
N SER A 282 -20.51 14.87 46.17
CA SER A 282 -21.92 15.09 45.82
C SER A 282 -22.58 13.80 45.32
N LYS A 283 -21.83 12.91 44.67
CA LYS A 283 -22.29 11.56 44.31
C LYS A 283 -22.47 10.63 45.51
N GLU A 284 -21.68 10.80 46.57
CA GLU A 284 -21.81 9.97 47.77
C GLU A 284 -23.02 10.40 48.60
N LEU A 285 -23.23 11.71 48.73
CA LEU A 285 -24.45 12.27 49.30
C LEU A 285 -25.71 11.79 48.56
N LEU A 286 -25.64 11.69 47.22
CA LEU A 286 -26.75 11.20 46.39
C LEU A 286 -26.96 9.68 46.49
N LYS A 287 -25.95 8.90 46.87
CA LYS A 287 -26.08 7.46 47.18
C LYS A 287 -26.60 7.20 48.60
N MET A 288 -26.39 8.13 49.53
CA MET A 288 -26.88 8.05 50.91
C MET A 288 -28.33 8.51 51.07
N MET A 289 -28.84 9.27 50.09
CA MET A 289 -30.26 9.62 49.93
C MET A 289 -31.02 8.52 49.20
#